data_AF-A0A1I5Q5J7-F1
#
_entry.id   AF-A0A1I5Q5J7-F1
#
_cell.length_a   1.000
_cell.length_b   1.000
_cell.length_c   1.000
_cell.angle_alpha   90.00
_cell.angle_beta   90.00
_cell.angle_gamma   90.00
#
_symmetry.space_group_name_H-M   'P 1'
#
loop_
_entity.id
_entity.type
_entity.pdbx_description
1 polymer ?
#
loop_
_entity_poly.entity_id
_entity_poly.type
_entity_poly.pdbx_seq_one_letter_code
_entity_poly.pdbx_strand_id
1 'polypeptide(L)'
;MLDEIKARKKLTRNKVIVGELDEKVIEFLNIKGVPIHTKEIYINHKGLSHLARESKKQRGAGLSEEDILRIPNILKNPSAVFFDNEKDKLNLLYCKHKSSCSKIIKLVIDTKYKRKKESITLIKTAGYIENSNLKSYEVIYGDVESR
;
A
#
# COMPACT_ATOMS: atom_id res chain seq x y z
N MET A 1 -21.79 -3.93 -31.56
CA MET A 1 -21.20 -2.58 -31.37
C MET A 1 -21.73 -1.83 -30.14
N LEU A 2 -23.02 -1.46 -30.04
CA LEU A 2 -23.54 -0.80 -28.81
C LEU A 2 -23.55 -1.74 -27.59
N ASP A 3 -23.80 -3.03 -27.81
CA ASP A 3 -23.75 -4.05 -26.74
C ASP A 3 -22.33 -4.41 -26.31
N GLU A 4 -21.32 -4.25 -27.17
CA GLU A 4 -19.90 -4.36 -26.80
C GLU A 4 -19.44 -3.15 -25.99
N ILE A 5 -19.97 -1.96 -26.27
CA ILE A 5 -19.71 -0.75 -25.46
C ILE A 5 -20.41 -0.88 -24.09
N LYS A 6 -21.60 -1.47 -24.03
CA LYS A 6 -22.28 -1.83 -22.77
C LYS A 6 -21.55 -2.98 -22.03
N ALA A 7 -20.98 -3.94 -22.75
CA ALA A 7 -20.14 -5.01 -22.18
C ALA A 7 -18.78 -4.47 -21.68
N ARG A 8 -18.21 -3.43 -22.31
CA ARG A 8 -17.04 -2.69 -21.80
C ARG A 8 -17.38 -1.83 -20.58
N LYS A 9 -18.60 -1.27 -20.47
CA LYS A 9 -19.10 -0.71 -19.19
C LYS A 9 -19.24 -1.79 -18.10
N LYS A 10 -19.38 -3.07 -18.51
CA LYS A 10 -19.42 -4.28 -17.67
C LYS A 10 -18.03 -4.90 -17.42
N LEU A 11 -16.92 -4.28 -17.89
CA LEU A 11 -15.58 -4.51 -17.33
C LEU A 11 -15.46 -3.81 -15.97
N THR A 12 -16.39 -4.18 -15.09
CA THR A 12 -16.44 -3.84 -13.69
C THR A 12 -15.38 -4.63 -12.96
N ARG A 13 -14.16 -4.10 -12.94
CA ARG A 13 -13.23 -4.20 -11.81
C ARG A 13 -12.23 -3.05 -11.96
N ASN A 14 -12.68 -1.83 -11.67
CA ASN A 14 -11.84 -0.63 -11.52
C ASN A 14 -10.79 -0.76 -10.39
N LYS A 15 -10.63 -1.96 -9.83
CA LYS A 15 -9.73 -2.34 -8.78
C LYS A 15 -9.27 -3.78 -9.01
N VAL A 16 -8.00 -4.03 -8.74
CA VAL A 16 -7.40 -5.37 -8.76
C VAL A 16 -6.88 -5.69 -7.37
N ILE A 17 -6.93 -6.96 -6.98
CA ILE A 17 -6.33 -7.45 -5.75
C ILE A 17 -4.82 -7.53 -6.00
N VAL A 18 -4.03 -6.99 -5.08
CA VAL A 18 -2.56 -7.01 -5.16
C VAL A 18 -1.91 -7.72 -3.98
N GLY A 19 -2.68 -8.09 -2.97
CA GLY A 19 -2.22 -8.86 -1.82
C GLY A 19 -3.31 -8.99 -0.78
N GLU A 20 -2.94 -9.49 0.39
CA GLU A 20 -3.82 -9.65 1.55
C GLU A 20 -3.08 -9.17 2.79
N LEU A 21 -3.83 -8.73 3.80
CA LEU A 21 -3.28 -8.37 5.10
C LEU A 21 -2.79 -9.64 5.81
N ASP A 22 -1.55 -9.58 6.31
CA ASP A 22 -0.98 -10.63 7.14
C ASP A 22 -1.73 -10.78 8.47
N GLU A 23 -1.77 -11.98 9.03
CA GLU A 23 -2.50 -12.26 10.28
C GLU A 23 -2.02 -11.40 11.45
N LYS A 24 -0.70 -11.16 11.57
CA LYS A 24 -0.13 -10.32 12.63
C LYS A 24 -0.56 -8.86 12.48
N VAL A 25 -0.72 -8.40 11.24
CA VAL A 25 -1.25 -7.07 10.95
C VAL A 25 -2.72 -6.98 11.36
N ILE A 26 -3.53 -7.98 11.03
CA ILE A 26 -4.94 -8.02 11.40
C ILE A 26 -5.09 -8.00 12.93
N GLU A 27 -4.33 -8.83 13.63
CA GLU A 27 -4.32 -8.88 15.10
C GLU A 27 -3.95 -7.53 15.72
N PHE A 28 -2.84 -6.94 15.27
CA PHE A 28 -2.38 -5.63 15.75
C PHE A 28 -3.44 -4.53 15.55
N LEU A 29 -4.04 -4.47 14.35
CA LEU A 29 -5.06 -3.46 14.04
C LEU A 29 -6.33 -3.65 14.87
N ASN A 30 -6.73 -4.89 15.14
CA ASN A 30 -7.86 -5.19 16.03
C ASN A 30 -7.59 -4.74 17.47
N ILE A 31 -6.38 -4.99 18.01
CA ILE A 31 -5.98 -4.51 19.34
C ILE A 31 -6.03 -2.98 19.43
N LYS A 32 -5.61 -2.29 18.36
CA LYS A 32 -5.68 -0.82 18.27
C LYS A 32 -7.08 -0.27 17.98
N GLY A 33 -8.09 -1.12 17.78
CA GLY A 33 -9.44 -0.72 17.43
C GLY A 33 -9.57 -0.08 16.04
N VAL A 34 -8.62 -0.36 15.13
CA VAL A 34 -8.62 0.17 13.77
C VAL A 34 -9.49 -0.71 12.87
N PRO A 35 -10.54 -0.17 12.23
CA PRO A 35 -11.41 -0.98 11.37
C PRO A 35 -10.69 -1.53 10.14
N ILE A 36 -10.98 -2.78 9.81
CA ILE A 36 -10.56 -3.44 8.57
C ILE A 36 -11.81 -3.78 7.77
N HIS A 37 -11.94 -3.23 6.56
CA HIS A 37 -13.09 -3.53 5.70
C HIS A 37 -12.96 -4.83 4.92
N THR A 38 -11.76 -5.12 4.41
CA THR A 38 -11.45 -6.38 3.71
C THR A 38 -10.05 -6.86 4.08
N LYS A 39 -9.84 -8.18 4.05
CA LYS A 39 -8.49 -8.74 4.21
C LYS A 39 -7.68 -8.52 2.93
N GLU A 40 -8.34 -8.57 1.78
CA GLU A 40 -7.74 -8.30 0.48
C GLU A 40 -7.37 -6.83 0.35
N ILE A 41 -6.15 -6.60 -0.14
CA ILE A 41 -5.61 -5.29 -0.45
C ILE A 41 -5.82 -5.02 -1.94
N TYR A 42 -6.58 -3.97 -2.22
CA TYR A 42 -6.88 -3.56 -3.57
C TYR A 42 -5.99 -2.40 -4.03
N ILE A 43 -5.82 -2.26 -5.34
CA ILE A 43 -5.39 -1.03 -5.99
C ILE A 43 -6.41 -0.67 -7.08
N ASN A 44 -6.77 0.59 -7.20
CA ASN A 44 -7.67 1.08 -8.25
C ASN A 44 -6.91 1.93 -9.28
N HIS A 45 -7.55 2.23 -10.42
CA HIS A 45 -6.94 3.03 -11.49
C HIS A 45 -6.39 4.38 -10.97
N LYS A 46 -7.10 5.03 -10.04
CA LYS A 46 -6.65 6.29 -9.43
C LYS A 46 -5.38 6.07 -8.59
N GLY A 47 -5.33 5.00 -7.80
CA GLY A 47 -4.15 4.60 -7.03
C GLY A 47 -2.96 4.31 -7.93
N LEU A 48 -3.16 3.54 -9.00
CA LEU A 48 -2.12 3.24 -9.99
C LEU A 48 -1.60 4.50 -10.68
N SER A 49 -2.50 5.40 -11.10
CA SER A 49 -2.12 6.71 -11.64
C SER A 49 -1.33 7.55 -10.63
N HIS A 50 -1.67 7.49 -9.33
CA HIS A 50 -0.92 8.18 -8.27
C HIS A 50 0.48 7.61 -8.01
N LEU A 51 0.66 6.31 -8.24
CA LEU A 51 1.95 5.62 -8.15
C LEU A 51 2.88 6.00 -9.31
N ALA A 52 2.32 6.02 -10.52
CA ALA A 52 3.06 6.29 -11.76
C ALA A 52 3.29 7.78 -12.08
N ARG A 53 2.99 8.71 -11.17
CA ARG A 53 3.13 10.16 -11.47
C ARG A 53 4.59 10.56 -11.66
N GLU A 54 4.90 11.08 -12.84
CA GLU A 54 6.22 11.63 -13.19
C GLU A 54 6.72 12.71 -12.23
N SER A 55 5.83 13.55 -11.70
CA SER A 55 6.22 14.59 -10.73
C SER A 55 6.80 14.04 -9.43
N LYS A 56 6.50 12.79 -9.05
CA LYS A 56 7.15 12.12 -7.92
C LYS A 56 8.49 11.52 -8.32
N LYS A 57 8.59 10.98 -9.55
CA LYS A 57 9.85 10.44 -10.09
C LYS A 57 10.91 11.54 -10.23
N GLN A 58 10.52 12.71 -10.74
CA GLN A 58 11.40 13.89 -10.86
C GLN A 58 11.95 14.37 -9.50
N ARG A 59 11.23 14.14 -8.41
CA ARG A 59 11.66 14.47 -7.03
C ARG A 59 12.36 13.30 -6.33
N GLY A 60 12.63 12.19 -7.03
CA GLY A 60 13.30 11.00 -6.49
C GLY A 60 12.44 10.12 -5.56
N ALA A 61 11.18 10.50 -5.30
CA ALA A 61 10.29 9.83 -4.35
C ALA A 61 9.26 8.90 -5.02
N GLY A 62 9.14 8.92 -6.35
CA GLY A 62 8.23 8.07 -7.11
C GLY A 62 8.84 6.70 -7.38
N LEU A 63 8.03 5.64 -7.30
CA LEU A 63 8.46 4.29 -7.64
C LEU A 63 8.77 4.17 -9.14
N SER A 64 9.77 3.36 -9.48
CA SER A 64 9.97 2.86 -10.84
C SER A 64 8.81 1.95 -11.27
N GLU A 65 8.63 1.75 -12.57
CA GLU A 65 7.61 0.81 -13.08
C GLU A 65 7.88 -0.62 -12.60
N GLU A 66 9.15 -1.03 -12.57
CA GLU A 66 9.57 -2.33 -12.03
C GLU A 66 9.15 -2.50 -10.57
N ASP A 67 9.30 -1.47 -9.74
CA ASP A 67 8.91 -1.54 -8.33
C ASP A 67 7.40 -1.50 -8.13
N ILE A 68 6.65 -0.82 -9.01
CA ILE A 68 5.18 -0.90 -9.03
C ILE A 68 4.73 -2.33 -9.34
N LEU A 69 5.34 -2.99 -10.34
CA LEU A 69 5.03 -4.38 -10.70
C LEU A 69 5.38 -5.38 -9.59
N ARG A 70 6.33 -5.04 -8.72
CA ARG A 70 6.75 -5.85 -7.58
C ARG A 70 5.87 -5.72 -6.34
N ILE A 71 4.90 -4.81 -6.30
CA ILE A 71 4.01 -4.59 -5.15
C ILE A 71 3.42 -5.90 -4.59
N PRO A 72 2.87 -6.83 -5.42
CA PRO A 72 2.34 -8.08 -4.88
C PRO A 72 3.37 -8.93 -4.14
N ASN A 73 4.61 -8.96 -4.64
CA ASN A 73 5.68 -9.68 -3.98
C ASN A 73 6.12 -9.00 -2.67
N ILE A 74 6.09 -7.67 -2.63
CA ILE A 74 6.39 -6.89 -1.41
C ILE A 74 5.34 -7.17 -0.33
N LEU A 75 4.05 -7.22 -0.70
CA LEU A 75 2.96 -7.52 0.23
C LEU A 75 3.02 -8.95 0.76
N LYS A 76 3.43 -9.91 -0.09
CA LYS A 76 3.53 -11.33 0.29
C LYS A 76 4.67 -11.60 1.28
N ASN A 77 5.81 -10.94 1.12
CA ASN A 77 7.01 -11.17 1.93
C ASN A 77 7.69 -9.84 2.31
N PRO A 78 7.08 -9.03 3.20
CA PRO A 78 7.75 -7.85 3.73
C PRO A 78 8.92 -8.22 4.64
N SER A 79 9.98 -7.43 4.59
CA SER A 79 11.04 -7.42 5.61
C SER A 79 10.55 -6.83 6.93
N ALA A 80 9.67 -5.83 6.87
CA ALA A 80 9.07 -5.22 8.04
C ALA A 80 7.74 -4.57 7.68
N VAL A 81 6.83 -4.55 8.66
CA VAL A 81 5.56 -3.83 8.60
C VAL A 81 5.49 -2.82 9.74
N PHE A 82 5.17 -1.58 9.38
CA PHE A 82 5.05 -0.47 10.33
C PHE A 82 3.64 0.11 10.34
N PHE A 83 3.23 0.68 11.47
CA PHE A 83 1.98 1.40 11.67
C PHE A 83 2.25 2.91 11.88
N ASP A 84 1.56 3.74 11.10
CA ASP A 84 1.63 5.21 11.19
C ASP A 84 0.59 5.73 12.18
N ASN A 85 1.04 6.10 13.39
CA ASN A 85 0.20 6.62 14.48
C ASN A 85 -0.23 8.08 14.27
N GLU A 86 0.47 8.86 13.43
CA GLU A 86 0.20 10.30 13.26
C GLU A 86 -0.93 10.56 12.25
N LYS A 87 -1.25 9.58 11.41
CA LYS A 87 -2.30 9.71 10.40
C LYS A 87 -3.44 8.77 10.70
N ASP A 88 -4.53 9.38 11.14
CA ASP A 88 -5.89 8.83 11.32
C ASP A 88 -6.48 8.14 10.06
N LYS A 89 -5.69 7.98 8.99
CA LYS A 89 -6.06 7.45 7.67
C LYS A 89 -5.19 6.25 7.26
N LEU A 90 -4.58 5.59 8.24
CA LEU A 90 -3.60 4.51 8.10
C LEU A 90 -2.24 4.97 7.60
N ASN A 91 -1.21 4.12 7.75
CA ASN A 91 -0.56 3.46 6.62
C ASN A 91 0.35 2.34 7.08
N LEU A 92 -0.01 1.10 6.75
CA LEU A 92 0.93 -0.02 6.87
C LEU A 92 2.07 0.17 5.87
N LEU A 93 3.30 0.34 6.34
CA LEU A 93 4.48 0.45 5.47
C LEU A 93 5.12 -0.92 5.30
N TYR A 94 5.38 -1.34 4.07
CA TYR A 94 6.02 -2.63 3.76
C TYR A 94 7.40 -2.39 3.15
N CYS A 95 8.47 -2.76 3.86
CA CYS A 95 9.84 -2.68 3.33
C CYS A 95 10.27 -4.04 2.74
N LYS A 96 11.06 -4.08 1.65
CA LYS A 96 11.57 -5.35 1.05
C LYS A 96 13.08 -5.60 1.26
N HIS A 97 13.91 -4.56 1.40
CA HIS A 97 15.37 -4.73 1.38
C HIS A 97 16.01 -4.29 2.69
N LYS A 98 16.69 -5.25 3.35
CA LYS A 98 17.35 -5.11 4.67
C LYS A 98 18.77 -4.52 4.57
N SER A 99 19.42 -4.55 3.40
CA SER A 99 20.89 -4.41 3.28
C SER A 99 21.42 -3.14 2.56
N SER A 100 20.57 -2.28 1.98
CA SER A 100 20.99 -0.95 1.50
C SER A 100 19.90 0.10 1.69
N CYS A 101 19.89 0.69 2.89
CA CYS A 101 18.92 1.66 3.39
C CYS A 101 18.93 3.05 2.70
N SER A 102 19.29 3.17 1.43
CA SER A 102 19.18 4.47 0.73
C SER A 102 17.74 4.77 0.31
N LYS A 103 16.92 3.74 0.01
CA LYS A 103 15.51 3.91 -0.42
C LYS A 103 14.62 2.75 0.04
N ILE A 104 13.69 3.05 0.95
CA ILE A 104 12.64 2.13 1.40
C ILE A 104 11.39 2.37 0.57
N ILE A 105 10.78 1.33 0.01
CA ILE A 105 9.46 1.44 -0.63
C ILE A 105 8.41 1.55 0.49
N LYS A 106 7.72 2.69 0.57
CA LYS A 106 6.56 2.89 1.45
C LYS A 106 5.30 2.60 0.67
N LEU A 107 4.59 1.53 1.01
CA LEU A 107 3.19 1.36 0.62
C LEU A 107 2.29 2.08 1.64
N VAL A 108 1.24 2.74 1.16
CA VAL A 108 0.26 3.47 1.97
C VAL A 108 -1.07 2.77 1.79
N ILE A 109 -1.41 1.91 2.75
CA ILE A 109 -2.62 1.08 2.73
C ILE A 109 -3.66 1.68 3.65
N ASP A 110 -4.88 1.90 3.16
CA ASP A 110 -6.04 2.42 3.88
C ASP A 110 -7.07 1.29 4.10
N THR A 111 -7.13 0.69 5.31
CA THR A 111 -7.98 -0.47 5.64
C THR A 111 -9.43 -0.11 5.88
N LYS A 112 -9.73 1.18 6.05
CA LYS A 112 -11.08 1.71 6.29
C LYS A 112 -11.59 2.56 5.13
N TYR A 113 -11.04 2.34 3.92
CA TYR A 113 -11.42 3.14 2.76
C TYR A 113 -12.88 2.89 2.37
N LYS A 114 -13.68 3.96 2.40
CA LYS A 114 -15.07 3.97 1.94
C LYS A 114 -15.26 4.93 0.77
N ARG A 115 -15.91 4.48 -0.30
CA ARG A 115 -16.37 5.34 -1.39
C ARG A 115 -17.65 4.79 -2.00
N LYS A 116 -18.71 5.59 -1.99
CA LYS A 116 -20.05 5.19 -2.46
C LYS A 116 -20.48 3.87 -1.79
N LYS A 117 -20.71 2.81 -2.58
CA LYS A 117 -21.12 1.48 -2.11
C LYS A 117 -19.95 0.52 -1.85
N GLU A 118 -18.70 1.02 -1.85
CA GLU A 118 -17.51 0.20 -1.64
C GLU A 118 -16.86 0.54 -0.29
N SER A 119 -16.63 -0.48 0.52
CA SER A 119 -15.81 -0.44 1.73
C SER A 119 -14.74 -1.50 1.57
N ILE A 120 -13.47 -1.10 1.41
CA ILE A 120 -12.36 -1.99 1.07
C ILE A 120 -11.07 -1.53 1.74
N THR A 121 -10.09 -2.43 1.84
CA THR A 121 -8.69 -2.11 2.12
C THR A 121 -7.98 -1.76 0.81
N LEU A 122 -7.38 -0.57 0.72
CA LEU A 122 -6.90 0.00 -0.55
C LEU A 122 -5.50 0.60 -0.44
N ILE A 123 -4.61 0.31 -1.40
CA ILE A 123 -3.39 1.08 -1.61
C ILE A 123 -3.75 2.47 -2.16
N LYS A 124 -3.51 3.50 -1.36
CA LYS A 124 -3.75 4.90 -1.73
C LYS A 124 -2.57 5.48 -2.50
N THR A 125 -1.36 5.14 -2.07
CA THR A 125 -0.13 5.60 -2.72
C THR A 125 1.04 4.68 -2.40
N ALA A 126 2.15 4.90 -3.08
CA ALA A 126 3.46 4.46 -2.62
C ALA A 126 4.53 5.43 -3.11
N GLY A 127 5.74 5.25 -2.60
CA GLY A 127 6.92 6.01 -2.97
C GLY A 127 8.14 5.52 -2.21
N TYR A 128 9.31 6.06 -2.55
CA TYR A 128 10.51 5.85 -1.73
C TYR A 128 10.50 6.81 -0.54
N ILE A 129 10.98 6.33 0.60
CA ILE A 129 11.29 7.13 1.79
C ILE A 129 12.70 6.84 2.28
N GLU A 130 13.28 7.79 2.99
CA GLU A 130 14.54 7.62 3.71
C GLU A 130 14.31 6.95 5.08
N ASN A 131 15.32 6.22 5.57
CA ASN A 131 15.27 5.51 6.85
C ASN A 131 14.98 6.43 8.06
N SER A 132 15.46 7.67 8.00
CA SER A 132 15.20 8.71 9.01
C SER A 132 13.71 8.94 9.26
N ASN A 133 12.86 8.75 8.24
CA ASN A 133 11.41 8.89 8.34
C ASN A 133 10.72 7.73 9.03
N LEU A 134 11.42 6.60 9.31
CA LEU A 134 10.83 5.46 10.00
C LEU A 134 10.67 5.70 11.51
N LYS A 135 11.39 6.67 12.09
CA LYS A 135 11.40 6.93 13.54
C LYS A 135 10.04 7.31 14.13
N SER A 136 9.10 7.79 13.31
CA SER A 136 7.75 8.15 13.74
C SER A 136 6.71 7.03 13.61
N TYR A 137 7.12 5.84 13.13
CA TYR A 137 6.20 4.70 12.96
C TYR A 137 6.42 3.62 14.01
N GLU A 138 5.33 2.99 14.43
CA GLU A 138 5.35 1.84 15.34
C GLU A 138 5.60 0.56 14.55
N VAL A 139 6.52 -0.29 15.00
CA VAL A 139 6.79 -1.57 14.32
C VAL A 139 5.69 -2.57 14.68
N ILE A 140 5.06 -3.19 13.68
CA ILE A 140 4.17 -4.34 13.90
C ILE A 140 5.01 -5.62 13.99
N TYR A 141 5.85 -5.87 12.97
CA TYR A 141 6.85 -6.94 12.99
C TYR A 141 7.96 -6.71 11.96
N GLY A 142 9.06 -7.45 12.12
CA GLY A 142 10.24 -7.44 11.26
C GLY A 142 11.35 -6.52 11.76
N ASP A 143 12.58 -6.74 11.28
CA ASP A 143 13.71 -5.88 11.65
C ASP A 143 14.08 -4.99 10.48
N VAL A 144 14.13 -3.69 10.73
CA VAL A 144 14.91 -2.77 9.90
C VAL A 144 16.12 -2.40 10.73
N GLU A 145 17.33 -2.72 10.26
CA GLU A 145 18.55 -2.27 10.91
C GLU A 145 18.55 -0.74 10.93
N SER A 146 18.19 -0.16 12.07
CA SER A 146 18.49 1.22 12.39
C SER A 146 19.97 1.27 12.76
N ARG A 147 20.84 1.47 11.76
CA ARG A 147 22.18 1.99 12.01
C ARG A 147 22.12 3.50 12.09
#